data_AF-E1LBP4-F1
#
_entry.id   AF-E1LBP4-F1
#
_cell.length_a   1.000
_cell.length_b   1.000
_cell.length_c   1.000
_cell.angle_alpha   90.00
_cell.angle_beta   90.00
_cell.angle_gamma   90.00
#
_symmetry.space_group_name_H-M   'P 1'
#
loop_
_entity.id
_entity.type
_entity.pdbx_description
1 polymer ?
#
loop_
_entity_poly.entity_id
_entity_poly.type
_entity_poly.pdbx_seq_one_letter_code
_entity_poly.pdbx_strand_id
1 'polypeptide(L)' 'MRARKGATQAQVAADLGISVATYNAWEKDISNVAISKVVALAEYFGCTVDQIFLTRNLN' A
#
# COMPACT_ATOMS: atom_id res chain seq x y z
N MET A 1 1.57 -2.52 -8.01
CA MET A 1 2.68 -1.99 -7.18
C MET A 1 3.75 -3.05 -6.92
N ARG A 2 3.46 -4.11 -6.16
CA ARG A 2 4.45 -5.14 -5.80
C ARG A 2 5.09 -5.89 -6.96
N ALA A 3 4.30 -6.29 -7.95
CA ALA A 3 4.81 -7.00 -9.13
C ALA A 3 5.83 -6.16 -9.94
N ARG A 4 5.69 -4.83 -9.92
CA ARG A 4 6.65 -3.91 -10.59
C ARG A 4 7.98 -3.80 -9.83
N LYS A 5 7.97 -4.02 -8.52
CA LYS A 5 9.16 -3.95 -7.64
C LYS A 5 9.73 -5.33 -7.29
N GLY A 6 9.11 -6.42 -7.76
CA GLY A 6 9.51 -7.79 -7.41
C GLY A 6 9.36 -8.16 -5.93
N ALA A 7 8.55 -7.41 -5.17
CA ALA A 7 8.49 -7.54 -3.71
C ALA A 7 7.33 -8.44 -3.23
N THR A 8 7.59 -9.26 -2.22
CA THR A 8 6.55 -10.02 -1.50
C THR A 8 5.79 -9.14 -0.51
N GLN A 9 4.59 -9.56 -0.10
CA GLN A 9 3.84 -8.85 0.95
C GLN A 9 4.63 -8.74 2.25
N ALA A 10 5.40 -9.79 2.59
CA ALA A 10 6.21 -9.83 3.79
C ALA A 10 7.36 -8.82 3.76
N GLN A 11 8.04 -8.69 2.62
CA GLN A 11 9.11 -7.68 2.45
C GLN A 11 8.56 -6.26 2.58
N VAL A 12 7.46 -5.95 1.89
CA VAL A 12 6.88 -4.60 1.97
C VAL A 12 6.38 -4.29 3.38
N ALA A 13 5.78 -5.27 4.07
CA ALA A 13 5.35 -5.10 5.45
C ALA A 13 6.53 -4.84 6.39
N ALA A 14 7.64 -5.59 6.23
CA ALA A 14 8.85 -5.40 7.00
C ALA A 14 9.48 -4.02 6.75
N ASP A 15 9.58 -3.60 5.49
CA ASP A 15 10.15 -2.31 5.11
C ASP A 15 9.31 -1.12 5.63
N LEU A 16 7.98 -1.30 5.73
CA LEU A 16 7.05 -0.30 6.28
C LEU A 16 6.90 -0.39 7.80
N GLY A 17 7.54 -1.37 8.46
CA GLY A 17 7.43 -1.59 9.91
C GLY A 17 6.02 -1.94 10.37
N ILE A 18 5.25 -2.65 9.54
CA ILE A 18 3.88 -3.10 9.84
C ILE A 18 3.77 -4.62 9.75
N SER A 19 2.68 -5.18 10.29
CA SER A 19 2.43 -6.61 10.13
C SER A 19 2.06 -6.97 8.69
N VAL A 20 2.39 -8.19 8.27
CA VAL A 20 2.01 -8.72 6.96
C VAL A 20 0.48 -8.72 6.80
N ALA A 21 -0.26 -8.98 7.87
CA ALA A 21 -1.73 -8.94 7.88
C ALA A 21 -2.26 -7.50 7.64
N THR A 22 -1.62 -6.50 8.24
CA THR A 22 -1.93 -5.08 8.00
C THR A 22 -1.72 -4.73 6.53
N TYR A 23 -0.58 -5.13 5.94
CA TYR A 23 -0.31 -4.89 4.53
C TYR A 23 -1.28 -5.64 3.61
N ASN A 24 -1.63 -6.89 3.93
CA ASN A 24 -2.61 -7.67 3.18
C ASN A 24 -4.00 -7.02 3.21
N ALA A 25 -4.41 -6.48 4.37
CA ALA A 25 -5.65 -5.72 4.49
C ALA A 25 -5.61 -4.48 3.60
N TRP A 26 -4.50 -3.74 3.57
CA TRP A 26 -4.36 -2.56 2.72
C TRP A 26 -4.41 -2.87 1.22
N GLU A 27 -3.89 -4.02 0.78
CA GLU A 27 -4.03 -4.46 -0.62
C GLU A 27 -5.49 -4.82 -0.98
N LYS A 28 -6.32 -5.17 0.00
CA LYS A 28 -7.75 -5.48 -0.20
C LYS A 28 -8.62 -4.24 -0.10
N ASP A 29 -8.38 -3.41 0.91
CA ASP A 29 -9.10 -2.18 1.18
C ASP A 29 -8.22 -1.20 1.97
N ILE A 30 -7.91 -0.07 1.34
CA ILE A 30 -7.10 1.01 1.91
C ILE A 30 -7.94 2.22 2.30
N SER A 31 -9.26 2.18 2.09
CA SER A 31 -10.17 3.32 2.27
C SER A 31 -10.19 3.88 3.70
N ASN A 32 -9.91 3.03 4.69
CA ASN A 32 -9.86 3.40 6.10
C ASN A 32 -8.44 3.46 6.67
N VAL A 33 -7.42 3.57 5.81
CA VAL A 33 -6.02 3.65 6.23
C VAL A 33 -5.62 5.12 6.39
N ALA A 34 -4.93 5.42 7.49
CA ALA A 34 -4.45 6.77 7.77
C ALA A 34 -3.59 7.30 6.62
N ILE A 35 -3.84 8.55 6.20
CA ILE A 35 -3.12 9.22 5.09
C ILE A 35 -1.59 9.14 5.27
N SER A 36 -1.08 9.25 6.50
CA SER A 36 0.36 9.13 6.78
C SER A 36 0.96 7.78 6.36
N LYS A 37 0.18 6.70 6.44
CA LYS A 37 0.59 5.37 5.98
C LYS A 37 0.49 5.24 4.47
N VAL A 38 -0.49 5.89 3.85
CA VAL A 38 -0.62 5.94 2.38
C VAL A 38 0.56 6.70 1.77
N VAL A 39 0.99 7.80 2.39
CA VAL A 39 2.20 8.55 2.00
C VAL A 39 3.45 7.66 2.09
N ALA A 40 3.63 6.93 3.20
CA ALA A 40 4.75 6.01 3.34
C ALA A 40 4.77 4.91 2.26
N LEU A 41 3.58 4.43 1.84
CA LEU A 41 3.47 3.50 0.72
C LEU A 41 3.91 4.15 -0.60
N ALA A 42 3.44 5.38 -0.83
CA ALA A 42 3.72 6.14 -2.05
C ALA A 42 5.23 6.37 -2.19
N GLU A 43 5.88 6.84 -1.11
CA GLU A 43 7.33 6.98 -1.01
C GLU A 43 8.05 5.66 -1.24
N TYR A 44 7.61 4.58 -0.58
CA TYR A 44 8.20 3.26 -0.74
C TYR A 44 8.13 2.76 -2.20
N PHE A 45 7.03 3.01 -2.91
CA PHE A 45 6.86 2.59 -4.29
C PHE A 45 7.37 3.62 -5.33
N GLY A 46 7.88 4.78 -4.87
CA GLY A 46 8.36 5.85 -5.76
C GLY A 46 7.25 6.44 -6.63
N CYS A 47 6.03 6.50 -6.10
CA CYS A 47 4.85 7.01 -6.79
C CYS A 47 4.18 8.09 -5.94
N THR A 48 3.26 8.84 -6.53
CA THR A 48 2.45 9.80 -5.79
C THR A 48 1.24 9.10 -5.14
N VAL A 49 0.68 9.69 -4.09
CA VAL A 49 -0.47 9.11 -3.38
C VAL A 49 -1.68 8.90 -4.30
N ASP A 50 -1.86 9.77 -5.30
CA ASP A 50 -2.91 9.64 -6.34
C ASP A 50 -2.68 8.46 -7.31
N GLN A 51 -1.44 7.99 -7.46
CA GLN A 51 -1.10 6.82 -8.29
C GLN A 51 -1.29 5.49 -7.56
N ILE A 52 -1.56 5.52 -6.26
CA ILE A 52 -2.09 4.36 -5.55
C ILE A 52 -3.51 4.18 -6.06
N PHE A 53 -3.69 3.31 -7.07
CA PHE A 53 -4.99 3.01 -7.67
C PHE A 53 -5.98 2.57 -6.59
N LEU A 54 -6.79 3.53 -6.17
CA LEU A 54 -7.97 3.36 -5.34
C LEU A 54 -9.08 2.96 -6.31
N THR A 55 -9.38 1.67 -6.45
CA THR A 55 -10.65 1.27 -7.08
C THR A 55 -11.76 1.68 -6.11
N ARG A 56 -12.12 2.97 -6.14
CA ARG A 56 -13.40 3.43 -5.63
C ARG A 56 -14.38 3.03 -6.72
N ASN A 57 -15.08 1.91 -6.54
CA ASN A 57 -16.34 1.70 -7.24
C ASN A 57 -17.25 2.84 -6.81
N LEU A 58 -17.21 3.94 -7.56
CA LEU A 58 -18.27 4.92 -7.56
C LEU A 58 -19.39 4.21 -8.32
N ASN A 59 -20.39 3.73 -7.56
CA ASN A 59 -21.66 3.26 -8.10
C ASN A 59 -22.24 4.28 -9.09
#